data_AF-A0A4U2Z697-F1
#
_entry.id   AF-A0A4U2Z697-F1
#
_cell.length_a   1.000
_cell.length_b   1.000
_cell.length_c   1.000
_cell.angle_alpha   90.00
_cell.angle_beta   90.00
_cell.angle_gamma   90.00
#
_symmetry.space_group_name_H-M   'P 1'
#
loop_
_entity.id
_entity.type
_entity.pdbx_description
1 polymer ?
#
loop_
_entity_poly.entity_id
_entity_poly.type
_entity_poly.pdbx_seq_one_letter_code
_entity_poly.pdbx_strand_id
1 'polypeptide(L)'
;MKKNEALNVVYENILGEDSILIQLRRGEGLNEERFNELITAMEFLIVEYKNLDVVPKKLALSFVDISNYFYFNEDKYSLDEQNYIEDAVHKISQLANELFYCEMVGY
;
A
#
# COMPACT_ATOMS: atom_id res chain seq x y z
N MET A 1 -9.42 -6.22 13.87
CA MET A 1 -8.17 -5.43 13.82
C MET A 1 -8.40 -4.12 14.56
N LYS A 2 -7.46 -3.64 15.39
CA LYS A 2 -7.54 -2.30 15.99
C LYS A 2 -6.86 -1.26 15.08
N LYS A 3 -7.26 0.01 15.19
CA LYS A 3 -6.66 1.15 14.45
C LYS A 3 -5.13 1.18 14.50
N ASN A 4 -4.54 1.04 15.69
CA ASN A 4 -3.08 1.03 15.83
C ASN A 4 -2.41 -0.21 15.22
N GLU A 5 -3.09 -1.36 15.22
CA GLU A 5 -2.58 -2.57 14.57
C GLU A 5 -2.59 -2.40 13.05
N ALA A 6 -3.69 -1.90 12.48
CA ALA A 6 -3.79 -1.60 11.05
C ALA A 6 -2.72 -0.61 10.60
N LEU A 7 -2.47 0.45 11.38
CA LEU A 7 -1.37 1.39 11.12
C LEU A 7 0.00 0.71 11.13
N ASN A 8 0.23 -0.21 12.08
CA ASN A 8 1.50 -0.94 12.16
C ASN A 8 1.67 -1.88 10.97
N VAL A 9 0.62 -2.61 10.59
CA VAL A 9 0.62 -3.49 9.41
C VAL A 9 0.96 -2.72 8.13
N VAL A 10 0.33 -1.56 7.91
CA VAL A 10 0.68 -0.70 6.77
C VAL A 10 2.14 -0.26 6.84
N TYR A 11 2.60 0.18 8.01
CA TYR A 11 3.97 0.65 8.18
C TYR A 11 5.00 -0.46 7.92
N GLU A 12 4.79 -1.66 8.44
CA GLU A 12 5.72 -2.78 8.27
C GLU A 12 5.70 -3.35 6.84
N ASN A 13 4.54 -3.37 6.18
CA ASN A 13 4.44 -3.85 4.80
C ASN A 13 4.92 -2.84 3.76
N ILE A 14 4.92 -1.53 4.07
CA ILE A 14 5.37 -0.47 3.15
C ILE A 14 6.80 0.03 3.46
N LEU A 15 7.07 0.39 4.72
CA LEU A 15 8.33 1.00 5.17
C LEU A 15 9.22 0.04 6.00
N GLY A 16 8.72 -1.14 6.36
CA GLY A 16 9.48 -2.12 7.12
C GLY A 16 10.71 -2.62 6.36
N GLU A 17 11.69 -3.15 7.10
CA GLU A 17 12.94 -3.71 6.55
C GLU A 17 12.73 -4.94 5.67
N ASP A 18 11.56 -5.57 5.80
CA ASP A 18 11.11 -6.70 5.00
C ASP A 18 9.80 -6.37 4.27
N SER A 19 9.58 -5.10 3.92
CA SER A 19 8.37 -4.64 3.24
C SER A 19 8.16 -5.32 1.88
N ILE A 20 6.91 -5.32 1.41
CA ILE A 20 6.53 -5.86 0.09
C ILE A 20 7.38 -5.19 -1.01
N LEU A 21 7.65 -3.89 -0.86
CA LEU A 21 8.51 -3.12 -1.77
C LEU A 21 9.95 -3.64 -1.83
N ILE A 22 10.50 -4.06 -0.68
CA ILE A 22 11.86 -4.64 -0.62
C ILE A 22 11.89 -6.01 -1.29
N GLN A 23 10.88 -6.87 -1.05
CA GLN A 23 10.75 -8.16 -1.73
C GLN A 23 10.65 -7.98 -3.25
N LEU A 24 9.81 -7.05 -3.70
CA LEU A 24 9.66 -6.68 -5.11
C LEU A 24 10.99 -6.21 -5.72
N ARG A 25 11.76 -5.38 -5.01
CA ARG A 25 13.08 -4.92 -5.45
C ARG A 25 14.12 -6.04 -5.48
N ARG A 26 14.04 -6.98 -4.55
CA ARG A 26 14.96 -8.13 -4.46
C ARG A 26 14.72 -9.15 -5.56
N GLY A 27 13.52 -9.21 -6.13
CA GLY A 27 13.16 -10.25 -7.10
C GLY A 27 12.47 -11.45 -6.44
N GLU A 28 11.93 -11.29 -5.23
CA GLU A 28 11.29 -12.37 -4.47
C GLU A 28 9.81 -12.55 -4.84
N GLY A 29 9.24 -11.63 -5.63
CA GLY A 29 7.84 -11.63 -6.02
C GLY A 29 6.94 -10.88 -5.03
N LEU A 30 5.65 -10.84 -5.36
CA LEU A 30 4.62 -10.28 -4.48
C LEU A 30 4.13 -11.37 -3.53
N ASN A 31 4.29 -11.16 -2.23
CA ASN A 31 3.71 -12.05 -1.23
C ASN A 31 2.21 -11.76 -1.06
N GLU A 32 1.37 -12.64 -1.60
CA GLU A 32 -0.10 -12.47 -1.62
C GLU A 32 -0.73 -12.39 -0.23
N GLU A 33 -0.20 -13.12 0.76
CA GLU A 33 -0.71 -13.07 2.13
C GLU A 33 -0.47 -11.70 2.75
N ARG A 34 0.76 -11.17 2.60
CA ARG A 34 1.12 -9.84 3.09
C ARG A 34 0.42 -8.73 2.34
N PHE A 35 0.22 -8.91 1.04
CA PHE A 35 -0.56 -8.00 0.22
C PHE A 35 -2.01 -7.94 0.70
N ASN A 36 -2.68 -9.09 0.87
CA ASN A 36 -4.05 -9.13 1.41
C ASN A 36 -4.14 -8.53 2.81
N GLU A 37 -3.15 -8.76 3.67
CA GLU A 37 -3.11 -8.17 5.00
C GLU A 37 -2.98 -6.64 4.95
N LEU A 38 -2.13 -6.13 4.06
CA LEU A 38 -1.99 -4.70 3.78
C LEU A 38 -3.31 -4.10 3.28
N ILE A 39 -3.94 -4.72 2.28
CA ILE A 39 -5.21 -4.26 1.71
C ILE A 39 -6.30 -4.22 2.80
N THR A 40 -6.44 -5.29 3.58
CA THR A 40 -7.40 -5.35 4.68
C THR A 40 -7.17 -4.25 5.72
N ALA A 41 -5.90 -4.00 6.07
CA ALA A 41 -5.53 -2.92 6.98
C ALA A 41 -5.86 -1.55 6.38
N MET A 42 -5.59 -1.34 5.10
CA MET A 42 -5.91 -0.10 4.40
C MET A 42 -7.42 0.15 4.33
N GLU A 43 -8.22 -0.83 3.90
CA GLU A 43 -9.68 -0.72 3.86
C GLU A 43 -10.26 -0.41 5.25
N PHE A 44 -9.75 -1.07 6.29
CA PHE A 44 -10.12 -0.77 7.67
C PHE A 44 -9.80 0.68 8.06
N LEU A 45 -8.59 1.16 7.72
CA LEU A 45 -8.18 2.54 7.99
C LEU A 45 -9.01 3.54 7.17
N ILE A 46 -9.32 3.25 5.91
CA ILE A 46 -10.19 4.08 5.07
C ILE A 46 -11.52 4.27 5.78
N VAL A 47 -12.19 3.19 6.19
CA VAL A 47 -13.48 3.30 6.90
C VAL A 47 -13.35 4.09 8.20
N GLU A 48 -12.29 3.87 8.97
CA GLU A 48 -12.03 4.56 10.24
C GLU A 48 -11.74 6.06 10.06
N TYR A 49 -11.03 6.44 8.99
CA TYR A 49 -10.68 7.84 8.70
C TYR A 49 -11.62 8.52 7.71
N LYS A 50 -12.55 7.81 7.06
CA LYS A 50 -13.50 8.37 6.09
C LYS A 50 -14.37 9.50 6.66
N ASN A 51 -14.60 9.48 7.98
CA ASN A 51 -15.36 10.51 8.69
C ASN A 51 -14.45 11.44 9.51
N LEU A 52 -13.13 11.31 9.38
CA LEU A 52 -12.15 12.11 10.11
C LEU A 52 -11.39 13.00 9.12
N ASP A 53 -11.42 14.31 9.36
CA ASP A 53 -10.69 15.31 8.56
C ASP A 53 -9.15 15.17 8.67
N VAL A 54 -8.69 14.32 9.59
CA VAL A 54 -7.27 14.16 9.93
C VAL A 54 -6.83 12.70 9.81
N VAL A 55 -5.92 12.46 8.88
CA VAL A 55 -5.14 11.23 8.79
C VAL A 55 -3.86 11.34 9.63
N PRO A 56 -3.36 10.25 10.25
CA PRO A 56 -2.16 10.30 11.06
C PRO A 56 -0.95 10.56 10.17
N LYS A 57 -0.03 11.41 10.62
CA LYS A 57 1.23 11.67 9.91
C LYS A 57 2.02 10.40 9.56
N LYS A 58 2.01 9.38 10.43
CA LYS A 58 2.68 8.11 10.15
C LYS A 58 2.12 7.43 8.90
N LEU A 59 0.79 7.44 8.76
CA LEU A 59 0.11 6.87 7.60
C LEU A 59 0.38 7.69 6.34
N ALA A 60 0.28 9.02 6.46
CA ALA A 60 0.64 9.95 5.38
C ALA A 60 2.07 9.73 4.88
N LEU A 61 3.05 9.59 5.79
CA LEU A 61 4.44 9.32 5.43
C LEU A 61 4.61 7.98 4.72
N SER A 62 3.93 6.91 5.16
CA SER A 62 3.99 5.62 4.47
C SER A 62 3.57 5.72 3.00
N PHE A 63 2.56 6.52 2.68
CA PHE A 63 2.01 6.63 1.33
C PHE A 63 2.55 7.78 0.49
N VAL A 64 3.04 8.87 1.09
CA VAL A 64 3.72 9.95 0.36
C VAL A 64 4.97 9.41 -0.33
N ASP A 65 5.65 8.48 0.32
CA ASP A 65 6.89 7.90 -0.16
C ASP A 65 6.66 6.66 -1.06
N ILE A 66 5.50 6.00 -0.97
CA ILE A 66 5.22 4.73 -1.66
C ILE A 66 5.43 4.80 -3.17
N SER A 67 5.13 5.95 -3.78
CA SER A 67 5.31 6.23 -5.21
C SER A 67 6.77 6.16 -5.64
N ASN A 68 7.71 6.52 -4.75
CA ASN A 68 9.15 6.36 -4.99
C ASN A 68 9.63 4.93 -4.78
N TYR A 69 8.92 4.13 -3.99
CA TYR A 69 9.34 2.76 -3.65
C TYR A 69 8.79 1.70 -4.58
N PHE A 70 7.72 1.97 -5.34
CA PHE A 70 7.15 1.05 -6.33
C PHE A 70 8.06 0.74 -7.53
N TYR A 71 9.30 1.24 -7.53
CA TYR A 71 10.30 0.82 -8.49
C TYR A 71 10.77 -0.62 -8.20
N PHE A 72 10.16 -1.59 -8.88
CA PHE A 72 10.59 -2.99 -8.91
C PHE A 72 11.44 -3.27 -10.16
N ASN A 73 12.28 -4.30 -10.09
CA ASN A 73 13.19 -4.61 -11.17
C ASN A 73 12.47 -5.50 -12.20
N GLU A 74 11.84 -4.88 -13.20
CA GLU A 74 11.03 -5.56 -14.23
C GLU A 74 11.81 -6.70 -14.90
N ASP A 75 13.11 -6.55 -15.13
CA ASP A 75 14.00 -7.59 -15.67
C ASP A 75 14.07 -8.90 -14.86
N LYS A 76 13.63 -8.88 -13.60
CA LYS A 76 13.62 -10.08 -12.73
C LYS A 76 12.33 -10.89 -12.79
N TYR A 77 11.28 -10.35 -13.40
CA TYR A 77 9.94 -10.94 -13.36
C TYR A 77 9.46 -11.30 -14.77
N SER A 78 8.69 -12.38 -14.88
CA SER A 78 8.01 -12.72 -16.13
C SER A 78 6.91 -11.72 -16.45
N LEU A 79 6.46 -11.63 -17.71
CA LEU A 79 5.40 -10.70 -18.11
C LEU A 79 4.11 -10.86 -17.27
N ASP A 80 3.73 -12.10 -16.95
CA ASP A 80 2.59 -12.41 -16.06
C ASP A 80 2.80 -11.86 -14.64
N GLU A 81 3.99 -12.04 -14.08
CA GLU A 81 4.33 -11.55 -12.74
C GLU A 81 4.39 -10.02 -12.71
N GLN A 82 4.94 -9.39 -13.74
CA GLN A 82 4.95 -7.93 -13.86
C GLN A 82 3.52 -7.38 -13.88
N ASN A 83 2.63 -7.96 -14.70
CA ASN A 83 1.22 -7.57 -14.72
C ASN A 83 0.54 -7.74 -13.36
N TYR A 84 0.80 -8.85 -12.67
CA TYR A 84 0.26 -9.11 -11.34
C TYR A 84 0.77 -8.10 -10.30
N ILE A 85 2.06 -7.80 -10.32
CA ILE A 85 2.68 -6.80 -9.46
C ILE A 85 2.10 -5.42 -9.77
N GLU A 86 2.02 -5.03 -11.03
CA GLU A 86 1.43 -3.75 -11.44
C GLU A 86 -0.01 -3.61 -10.96
N ASP A 87 -0.86 -4.64 -11.11
CA ASP A 87 -2.24 -4.61 -10.64
C ASP A 87 -2.31 -4.42 -9.11
N ALA A 88 -1.45 -5.13 -8.37
CA ALA A 88 -1.32 -4.99 -6.92
C ALA A 88 -0.86 -3.58 -6.50
N VAL A 89 0.17 -3.03 -7.17
CA VAL A 89 0.67 -1.67 -6.96
C VAL A 89 -0.43 -0.64 -7.25
N HIS A 90 -1.19 -0.84 -8.32
CA HIS A 90 -2.30 0.02 -8.70
C HIS A 90 -3.39 0.00 -7.64
N LYS A 91 -3.75 -1.18 -7.13
CA LYS A 91 -4.73 -1.37 -6.06
C LYS A 91 -4.34 -0.61 -4.78
N ILE A 92 -3.09 -0.74 -4.34
CA ILE A 92 -2.58 -0.01 -3.16
C ILE A 92 -2.65 1.49 -3.41
N SER A 93 -2.24 1.95 -4.59
CA SER A 93 -2.28 3.38 -4.95
C SER A 93 -3.71 3.92 -4.95
N GLN A 94 -4.69 3.15 -5.45
CA GLN A 94 -6.11 3.53 -5.41
C GLN A 94 -6.62 3.65 -3.97
N LEU A 95 -6.34 2.67 -3.10
CA LEU A 95 -6.77 2.71 -1.70
C LEU A 95 -6.08 3.84 -0.93
N ALA A 96 -4.79 4.08 -1.19
CA ALA A 96 -4.09 5.22 -0.62
C ALA A 96 -4.75 6.53 -1.04
N ASN A 97 -5.07 6.66 -2.33
CA ASN A 97 -5.78 7.83 -2.85
C ASN A 97 -7.13 8.00 -2.15
N GLU A 98 -7.94 6.95 -2.02
CA GLU A 98 -9.21 7.01 -1.28
C GLU A 98 -9.05 7.41 0.20
N LEU A 99 -7.93 7.01 0.82
CA LEU A 99 -7.60 7.38 2.19
C LEU A 99 -7.19 8.86 2.34
N PHE A 100 -6.49 9.46 1.37
CA PHE A 100 -6.01 10.86 1.44
C PHE A 100 -6.91 11.87 0.75
N TYR A 101 -7.57 11.46 -0.33
CA TYR A 101 -8.54 12.23 -1.08
C TYR A 101 -9.94 11.74 -0.73
N CYS A 102 -10.42 12.14 0.45
CA CYS A 102 -11.85 12.24 0.64
C CYS A 102 -12.33 13.49 -0.12
N GLU A 103 -13.07 13.26 -1.22
CA GLU A 103 -13.64 14.21 -2.19
C GLU A 103 -12.69 14.80 -3.27
N MET A 104 -12.81 14.25 -4.48
CA MET A 104 -13.35 15.00 -5.63
C MET A 104 -13.92 14.03 -6.67
N VAL A 105 -15.17 13.57 -6.46
CA VAL A 105 -16.05 13.26 -7.59
C VAL A 105 -16.73 14.57 -7.96
N GLY A 106 -16.03 15.35 -8.76
CA GLY A 106 -16.56 16.52 -9.43
C GLY A 106 -15.69 16.74 -10.65
N TYR A 107 -16.17 16.26 -11.81
CA TYR A 107 -16.34 16.97 -13.08
C TYR A 107 -16.71 15.97 -14.18
#